data_AF-A0A4R5H5T1-F1
#
_entry.id   AF-A0A4R5H5T1-F1
#
_cell.length_a   1.000
_cell.length_b   1.000
_cell.length_c   1.000
_cell.angle_alpha   90.00
_cell.angle_beta   90.00
_cell.angle_gamma   90.00
#
_symmetry.space_group_name_H-M   'P 1'
#
loop_
_entity.id
_entity.type
_entity.pdbx_description
1 polymer ?
#
loop_
_entity_poly.entity_id
_entity_poly.type
_entity_poly.pdbx_seq_one_letter_code
_entity_poly.pdbx_strand_id
1 'polypeptide(L)'
;MMELIPAILSSAAFSGLTVGGLIMLYIRLKLTSKYNEQLESLRNVNRTEIEQVKSNLQKDIVHLQHELELEKQRKEKELEKSEKLEQTVNHYTGVILLAAKDLQDRLWHLTQEQATSNKPVLLNKELDKKAYGSWPMTKKHYLLSTLFLFAQFFCWVEILKQEIRFLNFGDSELTNKFSALIKLVERSLAETKYQKIAKAKRISTDYPVFQMMQSELGCALIVNQEKGPRSMNFHEFTAAYDKLSSQVEGLHFLERLLENGVKQIESNFCHSRLKITSNSLVDLILFLKEKRNLVPEEQIDFVDHEELDFTKNEFGEIPIKNSVMR
;
A
#
# COMPACT_ATOMS: atom_id res chain seq x y z
N MET A 1 16.67 16.85 -83.80
CA MET A 1 17.49 17.96 -83.30
C MET A 1 18.97 17.61 -83.50
N MET A 2 19.65 17.62 -84.66
CA MET A 2 19.51 18.18 -86.01
C MET A 2 18.87 19.57 -86.10
N GLU A 3 19.69 20.50 -86.59
CA GLU A 3 19.49 21.94 -86.82
C GLU A 3 19.74 22.87 -85.63
N LEU A 4 20.99 23.33 -85.50
CA LEU A 4 21.37 24.75 -85.38
C LEU A 4 22.89 24.87 -85.26
N ILE A 5 23.54 25.13 -86.40
CA ILE A 5 24.87 25.74 -86.50
C ILE A 5 24.64 27.18 -86.95
N PRO A 6 25.10 28.19 -86.18
CA PRO A 6 25.60 29.38 -86.84
C PRO A 6 26.98 29.81 -86.34
N ALA A 7 27.87 29.97 -87.32
CA ALA A 7 28.73 31.12 -87.50
C ALA A 7 29.65 31.55 -86.33
N ILE A 8 30.80 30.88 -86.19
CA ILE A 8 32.05 31.53 -85.75
C ILE A 8 33.19 30.95 -86.61
N LEU A 9 33.43 31.54 -87.79
CA LEU A 9 34.68 31.39 -88.53
C LEU A 9 34.97 32.71 -89.23
N SER A 10 35.67 33.59 -88.52
CA SER A 10 36.42 34.68 -89.12
C SER A 10 37.79 34.74 -88.44
N SER A 11 38.83 34.58 -89.27
CA SER A 11 40.24 34.90 -89.02
C SER A 11 41.08 33.97 -88.13
N ALA A 12 41.81 33.04 -88.78
CA ALA A 12 43.29 32.94 -88.81
C ALA A 12 43.83 31.48 -88.77
N ALA A 13 44.61 31.14 -89.81
CA ALA A 13 45.68 30.14 -89.89
C ALA A 13 45.51 28.76 -89.22
N PHE A 14 45.17 27.72 -90.01
CA PHE A 14 45.47 26.32 -89.66
C PHE A 14 45.78 25.49 -90.92
N SER A 15 47.04 25.53 -91.37
CA SER A 15 47.58 24.64 -92.40
C SER A 15 48.28 23.45 -91.71
N GLY A 16 47.67 22.25 -91.75
CA GLY A 16 48.36 21.02 -91.29
C GLY A 16 47.52 19.92 -90.62
N LEU A 17 46.18 19.91 -90.73
CA LEU A 17 45.37 18.79 -90.24
C LEU A 17 45.12 17.77 -91.36
N THR A 18 45.82 16.63 -91.29
CA THR A 18 45.58 15.47 -92.16
C THR A 18 44.23 14.82 -91.81
N VAL A 19 43.60 14.15 -92.77
CA VAL A 19 42.30 13.43 -92.60
C VAL A 19 42.30 12.51 -91.36
N GLY A 20 43.45 11.93 -91.01
CA GLY A 20 43.62 11.13 -89.79
C GLY A 20 43.41 11.90 -88.47
N GLY A 21 43.73 13.19 -88.43
CA GLY A 21 43.48 14.05 -87.26
C GLY A 21 42.00 14.28 -87.00
N LEU A 22 41.19 14.43 -88.05
CA LEU A 22 39.73 14.57 -87.95
C LEU A 22 39.06 13.27 -87.48
N ILE A 23 39.54 12.12 -87.96
CA ILE A 23 39.05 10.80 -87.51
C ILE A 23 39.38 10.57 -86.02
N MET A 24 40.60 10.88 -85.59
CA MET A 24 40.99 10.78 -84.17
C MET A 24 40.20 11.73 -83.27
N LEU A 25 39.91 12.95 -83.73
CA LEU A 25 39.08 13.91 -83.01
C LEU A 25 37.64 13.37 -82.84
N TYR A 26 37.05 12.83 -83.90
CA TYR A 26 35.71 12.23 -83.86
C TYR A 26 35.65 11.02 -82.92
N ILE A 27 36.63 10.11 -82.99
CA ILE A 27 36.72 8.95 -82.08
C ILE A 27 36.84 9.42 -80.62
N ARG A 28 37.69 10.42 -80.36
CA ARG A 28 37.86 11.00 -79.02
C ARG A 28 36.56 11.61 -78.50
N LEU A 29 35.87 12.40 -79.32
CA LEU A 29 34.57 13.01 -78.97
C LEU A 29 33.51 11.94 -78.67
N LYS A 30 33.44 10.87 -79.47
CA LYS A 30 32.48 9.78 -79.27
C LYS A 30 32.79 8.96 -78.01
N LEU A 31 34.07 8.71 -77.72
CA LEU A 31 34.51 8.06 -76.47
C LEU A 31 34.21 8.93 -75.24
N THR A 32 34.47 10.24 -75.31
CA THR A 32 34.12 11.16 -74.22
C THR A 32 32.63 11.26 -73.99
N SER A 33 31.80 11.23 -75.06
CA SER A 33 30.34 11.21 -74.94
C SER A 33 29.87 9.97 -74.19
N LYS A 34 30.33 8.78 -74.60
CA LYS A 34 29.96 7.51 -73.96
C LYS A 34 30.43 7.42 -72.51
N TYR A 35 31.65 7.92 -72.22
CA TYR A 35 32.16 7.99 -70.86
C TYR A 35 31.36 8.95 -69.98
N ASN A 36 30.95 10.11 -70.51
CA ASN A 36 30.10 11.07 -69.81
C ASN A 36 28.71 10.47 -69.52
N GLU A 37 28.09 9.77 -70.49
CA GLU A 37 26.81 9.07 -70.28
C GLU A 37 26.92 8.01 -69.17
N GLN A 38 28.01 7.22 -69.17
CA GLN A 38 28.27 6.24 -68.10
C GLN A 38 28.45 6.92 -66.74
N LEU A 39 29.21 8.02 -66.68
CA LEU A 39 29.38 8.81 -65.46
C LEU A 39 28.08 9.41 -64.95
N GLU A 40 27.23 9.94 -65.83
CA GLU A 40 25.91 10.46 -65.47
C GLU A 40 24.98 9.35 -64.96
N SER A 41 25.00 8.18 -65.60
CA SER A 41 24.23 7.02 -65.14
C SER A 41 24.64 6.58 -63.73
N LEU A 42 25.94 6.48 -63.46
CA LEU A 42 26.47 6.14 -62.13
C LEU A 42 26.13 7.20 -61.09
N ARG A 43 26.24 8.49 -61.45
CA ARG A 43 25.85 9.60 -60.57
C ARG A 43 24.36 9.55 -60.23
N ASN A 44 23.50 9.22 -61.19
CA ASN A 44 22.06 9.11 -60.98
C ASN A 44 21.72 7.92 -60.08
N VAL A 45 22.32 6.75 -60.31
CA VAL A 45 22.13 5.56 -59.44
C VAL A 45 22.58 5.87 -58.00
N ASN A 46 23.80 6.40 -57.82
CA ASN A 46 24.28 6.79 -56.51
C ASN A 46 23.38 7.83 -55.83
N ARG A 47 22.86 8.80 -56.59
CA ARG A 47 21.93 9.80 -56.06
C ARG A 47 20.62 9.17 -55.60
N THR A 48 20.06 8.23 -56.36
CA THR A 48 18.82 7.54 -55.97
C THR A 48 19.02 6.64 -54.75
N GLU A 49 20.15 5.94 -54.66
CA GLU A 49 20.47 5.12 -53.50
C GLU A 49 20.66 5.98 -52.25
N ILE A 50 21.36 7.11 -52.35
CA ILE A 50 21.54 8.06 -51.25
C ILE A 50 20.19 8.62 -50.78
N GLU A 51 19.31 9.03 -51.70
CA GLU A 51 17.99 9.55 -51.32
C GLU A 51 17.09 8.47 -50.71
N GLN A 52 17.18 7.23 -51.20
CA GLN A 52 16.44 6.10 -50.63
C GLN A 52 16.94 5.78 -49.21
N VAL A 53 18.26 5.72 -49.00
CA VAL A 53 18.87 5.52 -47.68
C VAL A 53 18.49 6.66 -46.74
N LYS A 54 18.54 7.91 -47.20
CA LYS A 54 18.14 9.09 -46.41
C LYS A 54 16.66 9.04 -46.04
N SER A 55 15.78 8.66 -46.96
CA SER A 55 14.35 8.50 -46.70
C SER A 55 14.07 7.41 -45.67
N ASN A 56 14.76 6.27 -45.77
CA ASN A 56 14.65 5.17 -44.81
C ASN A 56 15.14 5.58 -43.42
N LEU A 57 16.33 6.21 -43.33
CA LEU A 57 16.85 6.72 -42.07
C LEU A 57 15.92 7.76 -41.43
N GLN A 58 15.30 8.63 -42.24
CA GLN A 58 14.33 9.60 -41.74
C GLN A 58 13.09 8.92 -41.14
N LYS A 59 12.60 7.83 -41.76
CA LYS A 59 11.49 7.04 -41.24
C LYS A 59 11.87 6.34 -39.93
N ASP A 60 13.06 5.75 -39.87
CA ASP A 60 13.55 5.07 -38.67
C ASP A 60 13.74 6.04 -37.50
N ILE A 61 14.27 7.25 -37.76
CA ILE A 61 14.39 8.31 -36.75
C ILE A 61 13.01 8.68 -36.20
N VAL A 62 12.02 8.89 -37.06
CA VAL A 62 10.66 9.23 -36.62
C VAL A 62 10.02 8.09 -35.82
N HIS A 63 10.23 6.84 -36.23
CA HIS A 63 9.76 5.66 -35.52
C HIS A 63 10.38 5.56 -34.11
N LEU A 64 11.70 5.65 -34.01
CA LEU A 64 12.42 5.60 -32.73
C LEU A 64 12.04 6.75 -31.80
N GLN A 65 11.83 7.95 -32.34
CA GLN A 65 11.34 9.09 -31.56
C GLN A 65 9.94 8.82 -30.99
N HIS A 66 9.05 8.20 -31.77
CA HIS A 66 7.71 7.83 -31.31
C HIS A 66 7.76 6.74 -30.23
N GLU A 67 8.58 5.70 -30.40
CA GLU A 67 8.75 4.65 -29.38
C GLU A 67 9.30 5.21 -28.07
N LEU A 68 10.31 6.08 -28.13
CA LEU A 68 10.87 6.73 -26.96
C LEU A 68 9.83 7.58 -26.22
N GLU A 69 8.98 8.30 -26.95
CA GLU A 69 7.90 9.09 -26.37
C GLU A 69 6.85 8.21 -25.67
N LEU A 70 6.49 7.08 -26.28
CA LEU A 70 5.59 6.11 -25.66
C LEU A 70 6.20 5.49 -24.39
N GLU A 71 7.50 5.19 -24.40
CA GLU A 71 8.19 4.65 -23.22
C GLU A 71 8.23 5.67 -22.08
N LYS A 72 8.50 6.95 -22.38
CA LYS A 72 8.45 8.04 -21.40
C LYS A 72 7.06 8.15 -20.76
N GLN A 73 6.01 8.19 -21.58
CA GLN A 73 4.64 8.28 -21.09
C GLN A 73 4.23 7.07 -20.24
N ARG A 74 4.76 5.87 -20.55
CA ARG A 74 4.54 4.67 -19.71
C ARG A 74 5.22 4.83 -18.35
N LYS A 75 6.49 5.21 -18.32
CA LYS A 75 7.25 5.43 -17.08
C LYS A 75 6.63 6.52 -16.21
N GLU A 76 6.17 7.63 -16.82
CA GLU A 76 5.48 8.71 -16.10
C GLU A 76 4.17 8.22 -15.47
N LYS A 77 3.36 7.46 -16.21
CA LYS A 77 2.12 6.87 -15.67
C LYS A 77 2.37 5.85 -14.57
N GLU A 78 3.46 5.09 -14.66
CA GLU A 78 3.86 4.13 -13.62
C GLU A 78 4.33 4.86 -12.36
N LEU A 79 5.12 5.92 -12.51
CA LEU A 79 5.56 6.77 -11.41
C LEU A 79 4.36 7.44 -10.71
N GLU A 80 3.45 8.05 -11.48
CA GLU A 80 2.25 8.70 -10.93
C GLU A 80 1.37 7.71 -10.15
N LYS A 81 1.22 6.48 -10.65
CA LYS A 81 0.50 5.41 -9.95
C LYS A 81 1.21 5.01 -8.66
N SER A 82 2.54 4.89 -8.69
CA SER A 82 3.35 4.56 -7.52
C SER A 82 3.25 5.62 -6.44
N GLU A 83 3.33 6.90 -6.81
CA GLU A 83 3.21 8.04 -5.88
C GLU A 83 1.82 8.09 -5.24
N LYS A 84 0.74 7.88 -6.02
CA LYS A 84 -0.62 7.81 -5.48
C LYS A 84 -0.81 6.64 -4.51
N LEU A 85 -0.22 5.49 -4.81
CA LEU A 85 -0.26 4.33 -3.93
C LEU A 85 0.49 4.62 -2.62
N GLU A 86 1.68 5.19 -2.70
CA GLU A 86 2.47 5.56 -1.53
C GLU A 86 1.74 6.58 -0.64
N GLN A 87 1.12 7.60 -1.24
CA GLN A 87 0.30 8.57 -0.50
C GLN A 87 -0.89 7.90 0.21
N THR A 88 -1.55 6.97 -0.45
CA THR A 88 -2.69 6.22 0.10
C THR A 88 -2.25 5.35 1.28
N VAL A 89 -1.15 4.61 1.12
CA VAL A 89 -0.55 3.79 2.19
C VAL A 89 -0.11 4.67 3.36
N ASN A 90 0.55 5.79 3.09
CA ASN A 90 0.99 6.74 4.12
C ASN A 90 -0.18 7.38 4.87
N HIS A 91 -1.31 7.62 4.20
CA HIS A 91 -2.53 8.08 4.84
C HIS A 91 -3.07 7.03 5.82
N TYR A 92 -3.38 5.83 5.35
CA TYR A 92 -4.01 4.81 6.18
C TYR A 92 -3.12 4.26 7.29
N THR A 93 -1.82 4.11 7.05
CA THR A 93 -0.86 3.71 8.11
C THR A 93 -0.85 4.70 9.27
N GLY A 94 -1.00 6.00 9.00
CA GLY A 94 -1.08 7.03 10.03
C GLY A 94 -2.37 6.94 10.84
N VAL A 95 -3.50 6.70 10.17
CA VAL A 95 -4.80 6.60 10.82
C VAL A 95 -4.90 5.29 11.65
N ILE A 96 -4.40 4.17 11.12
CA ILE A 96 -4.34 2.89 11.84
C ILE A 96 -3.41 3.00 13.05
N LEU A 97 -2.27 3.70 12.93
CA LEU A 97 -1.36 3.94 14.05
C LEU A 97 -2.07 4.65 15.20
N LEU A 98 -2.84 5.71 14.91
CA LEU A 98 -3.58 6.45 15.93
C LEU A 98 -4.65 5.56 16.59
N ALA A 99 -5.47 4.87 15.79
CA ALA A 99 -6.51 3.99 16.31
C ALA A 99 -5.94 2.83 17.14
N ALA A 100 -4.80 2.27 16.72
CA ALA A 100 -4.11 1.23 17.47
C ALA A 100 -3.56 1.75 18.81
N LYS A 101 -2.96 2.95 18.84
CA LYS A 101 -2.47 3.61 20.06
C LYS A 101 -3.61 3.83 21.06
N ASP A 102 -4.69 4.46 20.62
CA ASP A 102 -5.84 4.75 21.50
C ASP A 102 -6.46 3.47 22.08
N LEU A 103 -6.57 2.41 21.25
CA LEU A 103 -7.06 1.11 21.69
C LEU A 103 -6.09 0.43 22.66
N GLN A 104 -4.79 0.46 22.38
CA GLN A 104 -3.77 -0.16 23.23
C GLN A 104 -3.71 0.53 24.60
N ASP A 105 -3.70 1.86 24.65
CA ASP A 105 -3.75 2.64 25.89
C ASP A 105 -4.99 2.26 26.71
N ARG A 106 -6.15 2.13 26.05
CA ARG A 106 -7.39 1.69 26.70
C ARG A 106 -7.27 0.27 27.28
N LEU A 107 -6.69 -0.66 26.52
CA LEU A 107 -6.53 -2.05 26.95
C LEU A 107 -5.51 -2.17 28.08
N TRP A 108 -4.44 -1.39 28.06
CA TRP A 108 -3.49 -1.30 29.16
C TRP A 108 -4.22 -0.83 30.43
N HIS A 109 -4.97 0.28 30.38
CA HIS A 109 -5.75 0.74 31.53
C HIS A 109 -6.78 -0.30 32.01
N LEU A 110 -7.45 -0.99 31.09
CA LEU A 110 -8.43 -2.01 31.45
C LEU A 110 -7.77 -3.21 32.16
N THR A 111 -6.62 -3.65 31.66
CA THR A 111 -5.95 -4.86 32.14
C THR A 111 -5.00 -4.63 33.32
N GLN A 112 -4.42 -3.44 33.48
CA GLN A 112 -3.52 -3.14 34.58
C GLN A 112 -4.23 -2.41 35.73
N GLU A 113 -4.94 -1.34 35.41
CA GLU A 113 -5.58 -0.50 36.44
C GLU A 113 -6.96 -1.02 36.84
N GLN A 114 -7.82 -1.31 35.86
CA GLN A 114 -9.21 -1.69 36.18
C GLN A 114 -9.33 -3.09 36.75
N ALA A 115 -8.53 -4.05 36.29
CA ALA A 115 -8.60 -5.42 36.80
C ALA A 115 -8.06 -5.56 38.24
N THR A 116 -7.09 -4.73 38.63
CA THR A 116 -6.52 -4.74 39.99
C THR A 116 -7.30 -3.84 40.96
N SER A 117 -8.09 -2.90 40.44
CA SER A 117 -8.91 -2.01 41.25
C SER A 117 -9.96 -2.75 42.09
N ASN A 118 -10.16 -2.30 43.33
CA ASN A 118 -11.24 -2.76 44.21
C ASN A 118 -12.64 -2.39 43.69
N LYS A 119 -12.75 -1.43 42.76
CA LYS A 119 -14.02 -0.95 42.18
C LYS A 119 -13.87 -0.73 40.68
N PRO A 120 -13.76 -1.80 39.87
CA PRO A 120 -13.64 -1.66 38.42
C PRO A 120 -14.87 -0.97 37.83
N VAL A 121 -14.67 0.00 36.94
CA VAL A 121 -15.72 0.81 36.32
C VAL A 121 -16.77 -0.06 35.63
N LEU A 122 -16.34 -1.10 34.92
CA LEU A 122 -17.21 -2.02 34.18
C LEU A 122 -18.02 -2.96 35.08
N LEU A 123 -17.66 -3.10 36.36
CA LEU A 123 -18.39 -3.90 37.35
C LEU A 123 -19.38 -3.06 38.18
N ASN A 124 -19.49 -1.76 37.92
CA ASN A 124 -20.51 -0.94 38.57
C ASN A 124 -21.92 -1.43 38.20
N LYS A 125 -22.81 -1.52 39.21
CA LYS A 125 -24.19 -2.00 39.02
C LYS A 125 -25.06 -0.99 38.26
N GLU A 126 -24.79 0.30 38.46
CA GLU A 126 -25.55 1.38 37.86
C GLU A 126 -24.79 1.91 36.63
N LEU A 127 -25.44 1.90 35.45
CA LEU A 127 -24.82 2.28 34.18
C LEU A 127 -24.39 3.76 34.14
N ASP A 128 -25.23 4.65 34.67
CA ASP A 128 -25.06 6.11 34.58
C ASP A 128 -24.45 6.74 35.83
N LYS A 129 -24.15 5.93 36.85
CA LYS A 129 -23.49 6.42 38.06
C LYS A 129 -22.00 6.61 37.82
N LYS A 130 -21.47 7.74 38.29
CA LYS A 130 -20.04 8.00 38.32
C LYS A 130 -19.33 6.90 39.12
N ALA A 131 -18.25 6.36 38.55
CA ALA A 131 -17.60 5.18 39.12
C ALA A 131 -16.93 5.45 40.48
N TYR A 132 -16.23 6.59 40.62
CA TYR A 132 -15.56 6.97 41.87
C TYR A 132 -15.23 8.48 41.92
N GLY A 133 -15.41 9.07 43.10
CA GLY A 133 -14.98 10.44 43.41
C GLY A 133 -15.55 11.52 42.48
N SER A 134 -14.72 12.51 42.16
CA SER A 134 -15.01 13.58 41.21
C SER A 134 -14.87 13.17 39.74
N TRP A 135 -14.54 11.90 39.46
CA TRP A 135 -14.31 11.45 38.08
C TRP A 135 -15.65 11.39 37.32
N PRO A 136 -15.78 12.06 36.16
CA PRO A 136 -17.05 12.17 35.45
C PRO A 136 -17.45 10.87 34.71
N MET A 137 -16.56 9.88 34.66
CA MET A 137 -16.73 8.65 33.89
C MET A 137 -17.78 7.71 34.50
N THR A 138 -18.76 7.31 33.69
CA THR A 138 -19.78 6.30 34.03
C THR A 138 -19.44 4.94 33.42
N LYS A 139 -20.06 3.86 33.91
CA LYS A 139 -19.91 2.53 33.29
C LYS A 139 -20.32 2.57 31.82
N LYS A 140 -21.46 3.19 31.51
CA LYS A 140 -21.97 3.31 30.14
C LYS A 140 -20.98 4.02 29.23
N HIS A 141 -20.46 5.18 29.63
CA HIS A 141 -19.49 5.90 28.81
C HIS A 141 -18.19 5.11 28.64
N TYR A 142 -17.67 4.52 29.71
CA TYR A 142 -16.43 3.73 29.65
C TYR A 142 -16.58 2.53 28.71
N LEU A 143 -17.69 1.80 28.81
CA LEU A 143 -17.99 0.67 27.93
C LEU A 143 -18.14 1.11 26.47
N LEU A 144 -19.00 2.09 26.18
CA LEU A 144 -19.25 2.56 24.83
C LEU A 144 -17.99 3.15 24.18
N SER A 145 -17.21 3.94 24.91
CA SER A 145 -15.94 4.47 24.40
C SER A 145 -14.94 3.36 24.11
N THR A 146 -14.90 2.29 24.92
CA THR A 146 -14.01 1.15 24.67
C THR A 146 -14.46 0.34 23.46
N LEU A 147 -15.76 0.05 23.33
CA LEU A 147 -16.33 -0.63 22.16
C LEU A 147 -16.08 0.18 20.88
N PHE A 148 -16.23 1.49 20.95
CA PHE A 148 -15.94 2.40 19.84
C PHE A 148 -14.48 2.29 19.39
N LEU A 149 -13.50 2.28 20.30
CA LEU A 149 -12.08 2.18 19.93
C LEU A 149 -11.76 0.88 19.19
N PHE A 150 -12.32 -0.26 19.64
CA PHE A 150 -12.22 -1.52 18.92
C PHE A 150 -12.82 -1.43 17.52
N ALA A 151 -14.06 -0.95 17.43
CA ALA A 151 -14.78 -0.86 16.17
C ALA A 151 -14.09 0.12 15.21
N GLN A 152 -13.55 1.23 15.71
CA GLN A 152 -12.81 2.22 14.94
C GLN A 152 -11.51 1.64 14.38
N PHE A 153 -10.75 0.89 15.19
CA PHE A 153 -9.57 0.18 14.71
C PHE A 153 -9.93 -0.77 13.56
N PHE A 154 -10.94 -1.63 13.75
CA PHE A 154 -11.37 -2.55 12.69
C PHE A 154 -11.98 -1.83 11.48
N CYS A 155 -12.63 -0.68 11.66
CA CYS A 155 -13.15 0.13 10.56
C CYS A 155 -12.02 0.58 9.65
N TRP A 156 -10.90 1.08 10.20
CA TRP A 156 -9.76 1.48 9.38
C TRP A 156 -9.05 0.31 8.71
N VAL A 157 -9.00 -0.84 9.38
CA VAL A 157 -8.50 -2.09 8.77
C VAL A 157 -9.38 -2.51 7.59
N GLU A 158 -10.70 -2.46 7.72
CA GLU A 158 -11.63 -2.83 6.64
C GLU A 158 -11.62 -1.81 5.49
N ILE A 159 -11.53 -0.51 5.78
CA ILE A 159 -11.35 0.51 4.74
C ILE A 159 -10.06 0.24 3.97
N LEU A 160 -8.95 -0.04 4.66
CA LEU A 160 -7.68 -0.39 4.03
C LEU A 160 -7.83 -1.63 3.11
N LYS A 161 -8.49 -2.68 3.59
CA LYS A 161 -8.73 -3.91 2.79
C LYS A 161 -9.57 -3.62 1.54
N GLN A 162 -10.56 -2.72 1.63
CA GLN A 162 -11.44 -2.36 0.51
C GLN A 162 -10.74 -1.50 -0.54
N GLU A 163 -10.04 -0.46 -0.10
CA GLU A 163 -9.33 0.50 -0.96
C GLU A 163 -8.09 -0.11 -1.58
N ILE A 164 -7.43 -0.99 -0.83
CA ILE A 164 -6.15 -1.53 -1.23
C ILE A 164 -6.26 -3.05 -1.43
N ARG A 165 -7.06 -3.43 -2.44
CA ARG A 165 -7.09 -4.81 -2.98
C ARG A 165 -5.70 -5.29 -3.46
N PHE A 166 -4.72 -4.38 -3.56
CA PHE A 166 -3.31 -4.65 -3.89
C PHE A 166 -2.37 -3.84 -3.00
N LEU A 167 -2.39 -4.06 -1.68
CA LEU A 167 -1.42 -3.43 -0.78
C LEU A 167 -0.04 -3.88 -1.24
N ASN A 168 0.71 -2.98 -1.85
CA ASN A 168 2.11 -3.21 -2.18
C ASN A 168 2.86 -2.01 -1.61
N PHE A 169 3.58 -2.19 -0.50
CA PHE A 169 4.45 -1.18 0.10
C PHE A 169 5.69 -0.87 -0.77
N GLY A 170 5.65 -1.16 -2.07
CA GLY A 170 6.81 -1.26 -2.96
C GLY A 170 7.69 -2.49 -2.66
N ASP A 171 7.71 -2.93 -1.41
CA ASP A 171 8.41 -4.11 -0.90
C ASP A 171 7.40 -5.17 -0.40
N SER A 172 7.50 -6.36 -1.00
CA SER A 172 6.65 -7.50 -0.63
C SER A 172 6.88 -7.94 0.83
N GLU A 173 8.08 -7.77 1.38
CA GLU A 173 8.38 -8.15 2.76
C GLU A 173 7.68 -7.25 3.78
N LEU A 174 7.74 -5.93 3.58
CA LEU A 174 7.05 -4.97 4.46
C LEU A 174 5.54 -5.13 4.43
N THR A 175 4.99 -5.38 3.24
CA THR A 175 3.58 -5.69 3.05
C THR A 175 3.16 -6.94 3.82
N ASN A 176 3.96 -8.00 3.71
CA ASN A 176 3.71 -9.25 4.41
C ASN A 176 3.81 -9.07 5.92
N LYS A 177 4.81 -8.32 6.40
CA LYS A 177 4.99 -8.02 7.83
C LYS A 177 3.84 -7.22 8.40
N PHE A 178 3.42 -6.14 7.73
CA PHE A 178 2.26 -5.35 8.15
C PHE A 178 0.98 -6.20 8.22
N SER A 179 0.72 -6.99 7.16
CA SER A 179 -0.43 -7.89 7.10
C SER A 179 -0.38 -8.96 8.20
N ALA A 180 0.80 -9.46 8.54
CA ALA A 180 1.00 -10.42 9.61
C ALA A 180 0.70 -9.80 10.99
N LEU A 181 1.09 -8.55 11.23
CA LEU A 181 0.81 -7.83 12.48
C LEU A 181 -0.69 -7.53 12.66
N ILE A 182 -1.39 -7.12 11.59
CA ILE A 182 -2.86 -6.98 11.63
C ILE A 182 -3.51 -8.34 11.97
N LYS A 183 -3.09 -9.40 11.28
CA LYS A 183 -3.58 -10.76 11.56
C LYS A 183 -3.26 -11.23 12.98
N LEU A 184 -2.15 -10.79 13.57
CA LEU A 184 -1.79 -11.10 14.95
C LEU A 184 -2.80 -10.48 15.92
N VAL A 185 -3.13 -9.19 15.74
CA VAL A 185 -4.20 -8.52 16.50
C VAL A 185 -5.54 -9.24 16.31
N GLU A 186 -5.95 -9.53 15.07
CA GLU A 186 -7.21 -10.24 14.80
C GLU A 186 -7.26 -11.63 15.47
N ARG A 187 -6.16 -12.39 15.40
CA ARG A 187 -6.04 -13.72 16.00
C ARG A 187 -6.05 -13.68 17.52
N SER A 188 -5.43 -12.67 18.14
CA SER A 188 -5.40 -12.55 19.59
C SER A 188 -6.81 -12.52 20.21
N LEU A 189 -7.77 -11.89 19.53
CA LEU A 189 -9.18 -11.88 19.94
C LEU A 189 -9.96 -13.15 19.59
N ALA A 190 -9.57 -13.85 18.52
CA ALA A 190 -10.31 -15.00 17.99
C ALA A 190 -9.78 -16.36 18.48
N GLU A 191 -8.56 -16.43 19.02
CA GLU A 191 -7.88 -17.69 19.31
C GLU A 191 -8.65 -18.54 20.31
N THR A 192 -8.97 -19.79 19.95
CA THR A 192 -9.76 -20.73 20.77
C THR A 192 -8.89 -21.74 21.50
N LYS A 193 -7.61 -21.86 21.14
CA LYS A 193 -6.65 -22.75 21.82
C LYS A 193 -6.56 -22.47 23.32
N TYR A 194 -6.82 -21.23 23.75
CA TYR A 194 -6.92 -20.86 25.17
C TYR A 194 -7.92 -21.74 25.94
N GLN A 195 -9.01 -22.14 25.29
CA GLN A 195 -10.03 -23.00 25.88
C GLN A 195 -9.59 -24.46 26.04
N LYS A 196 -8.62 -24.95 25.24
CA LYS A 196 -8.08 -26.31 25.42
C LYS A 196 -7.28 -26.40 26.72
N ILE A 197 -6.54 -25.34 27.05
CA ILE A 197 -5.83 -25.19 28.33
C ILE A 197 -6.83 -25.02 29.48
N ALA A 198 -7.92 -24.27 29.25
CA ALA A 198 -9.02 -24.08 30.20
C ALA A 198 -9.67 -25.38 30.67
N LYS A 199 -9.97 -26.28 29.72
CA LYS A 199 -10.67 -27.55 29.98
C LYS A 199 -9.90 -28.44 30.94
N ALA A 200 -8.57 -28.41 30.91
CA ALA A 200 -7.73 -29.16 31.84
C ALA A 200 -7.85 -28.66 33.30
N LYS A 201 -8.23 -27.39 33.50
CA LYS A 201 -8.22 -26.71 34.80
C LYS A 201 -9.59 -26.26 35.31
N ARG A 202 -10.71 -26.58 34.62
CA ARG A 202 -12.09 -26.18 34.97
C ARG A 202 -12.29 -24.65 35.11
N ILE A 203 -11.69 -23.89 34.22
CA ILE A 203 -11.60 -22.43 34.30
C ILE A 203 -12.80 -21.69 33.63
N SER A 204 -12.98 -20.41 34.03
CA SER A 204 -13.94 -19.38 33.59
C SER A 204 -14.35 -19.35 32.09
N THR A 205 -15.55 -18.83 31.85
CA THR A 205 -16.11 -18.58 30.50
C THR A 205 -15.29 -17.55 29.73
N ASP A 206 -14.84 -17.93 28.53
CA ASP A 206 -14.17 -17.07 27.57
C ASP A 206 -15.16 -16.58 26.49
N TYR A 207 -14.86 -15.43 25.87
CA TYR A 207 -15.69 -14.80 24.85
C TYR A 207 -14.78 -14.37 23.68
N PRO A 208 -14.34 -15.30 22.82
CA PRO A 208 -13.58 -14.95 21.63
C PRO A 208 -14.44 -14.11 20.68
N VAL A 209 -13.82 -13.12 20.04
CA VAL A 209 -14.45 -12.33 18.97
C VAL A 209 -13.83 -12.82 17.67
N PHE A 210 -14.56 -13.59 16.87
CA PHE A 210 -14.03 -14.21 15.66
C PHE A 210 -13.77 -13.19 14.54
N GLN A 211 -12.94 -13.54 13.57
CA GLN A 211 -12.54 -12.64 12.48
C GLN A 211 -13.74 -12.03 11.73
N MET A 212 -14.77 -12.82 11.41
CA MET A 212 -15.97 -12.28 10.74
C MET A 212 -16.75 -11.30 11.61
N MET A 213 -16.78 -11.51 12.93
CA MET A 213 -17.37 -10.55 13.88
C MET A 213 -16.55 -9.27 13.96
N GLN A 214 -15.22 -9.36 13.87
CA GLN A 214 -14.33 -8.20 13.82
C GLN A 214 -14.51 -7.41 12.52
N SER A 215 -14.62 -8.09 11.37
CA SER A 215 -14.92 -7.43 10.10
C SER A 215 -16.32 -6.81 10.10
N GLU A 216 -17.31 -7.44 10.72
CA GLU A 216 -18.65 -6.88 10.91
C GLU A 216 -18.61 -5.59 11.74
N LEU A 217 -17.88 -5.59 12.86
CA LEU A 217 -17.62 -4.41 13.69
C LEU A 217 -17.04 -3.26 12.87
N GLY A 218 -16.01 -3.55 12.07
CA GLY A 218 -15.37 -2.56 11.21
C GLY A 218 -16.31 -2.01 10.15
N CYS A 219 -16.98 -2.89 9.40
CA CYS A 219 -17.91 -2.51 8.33
C CYS A 219 -19.07 -1.66 8.84
N ALA A 220 -19.59 -1.96 10.03
CA ALA A 220 -20.70 -1.23 10.63
C ALA A 220 -20.39 0.24 10.93
N LEU A 221 -19.12 0.61 11.04
CA LEU A 221 -18.66 1.99 11.29
C LEU A 221 -18.23 2.72 10.02
N ILE A 222 -18.22 2.07 8.85
CA ILE A 222 -17.85 2.72 7.59
C ILE A 222 -18.97 3.67 7.15
N VAL A 223 -18.63 4.94 6.97
CA VAL A 223 -19.49 5.96 6.39
C VAL A 223 -18.90 6.40 5.06
N ASN A 224 -19.64 6.17 3.97
CA ASN A 224 -19.24 6.63 2.64
C ASN A 224 -19.54 8.12 2.48
N GLN A 225 -18.53 8.91 2.13
CA GLN A 225 -18.66 10.33 1.79
C GLN A 225 -18.12 10.61 0.39
N GLU A 226 -18.41 11.80 -0.15
CA GLU A 226 -17.87 12.23 -1.45
C GLU A 226 -16.33 12.22 -1.49
N LYS A 227 -15.67 12.46 -0.34
CA LYS A 227 -14.20 12.47 -0.21
C LYS A 227 -13.60 11.10 0.08
N GLY A 228 -14.40 10.04 0.05
CA GLY A 228 -13.99 8.68 0.38
C GLY A 228 -14.61 8.16 1.68
N PRO A 229 -14.31 6.89 2.02
CA PRO A 229 -14.81 6.27 3.25
C PRO A 229 -14.14 6.88 4.49
N ARG A 230 -14.90 6.97 5.58
CA ARG A 230 -14.39 7.32 6.91
C ARG A 230 -15.00 6.43 7.97
N SER A 231 -14.37 6.39 9.15
CA SER A 231 -15.03 5.87 10.35
C SER A 231 -16.12 6.83 10.85
N MET A 232 -17.17 6.29 11.44
CA MET A 232 -18.04 7.03 12.36
C MET A 232 -17.19 7.68 13.46
N ASN A 233 -17.61 8.86 13.92
CA ASN A 233 -17.08 9.45 15.14
C ASN A 233 -17.83 8.91 16.38
N PHE A 234 -17.33 9.18 17.58
CA PHE A 234 -17.91 8.65 18.81
C PHE A 234 -19.37 9.10 19.04
N HIS A 235 -19.72 10.33 18.67
CA HIS A 235 -21.09 10.82 18.80
C HIS A 235 -22.06 10.06 17.88
N GLU A 236 -21.68 9.86 16.63
CA GLU A 236 -22.43 9.03 15.67
C GLU A 236 -22.59 7.60 16.16
N PHE A 237 -21.50 7.00 16.67
CA PHE A 237 -21.52 5.64 17.23
C PHE A 237 -22.49 5.52 18.40
N THR A 238 -22.42 6.44 19.37
CA THR A 238 -23.32 6.42 20.54
C THR A 238 -24.78 6.64 20.17
N ALA A 239 -25.06 7.51 19.18
CA ALA A 239 -26.42 7.71 18.66
C ALA A 239 -26.96 6.47 17.92
N ALA A 240 -26.09 5.71 17.26
CA ALA A 240 -26.44 4.50 16.52
C ALA A 240 -26.37 3.21 17.38
N TYR A 241 -25.89 3.28 18.62
CA TYR A 241 -25.50 2.10 19.40
C TYR A 241 -26.63 1.08 19.60
N ASP A 242 -27.85 1.54 19.92
CA ASP A 242 -28.98 0.64 20.17
C ASP A 242 -29.34 -0.17 18.91
N LYS A 243 -29.23 0.46 17.73
CA LYS A 243 -29.42 -0.23 16.46
C LYS A 243 -28.25 -1.19 16.18
N LEU A 244 -27.01 -0.71 16.32
CA LEU A 244 -25.81 -1.50 16.06
C LEU A 244 -25.73 -2.73 16.95
N SER A 245 -25.99 -2.59 18.25
CA SER A 245 -25.96 -3.70 19.21
C SER A 245 -27.01 -4.79 18.92
N SER A 246 -28.10 -4.46 18.25
CA SER A 246 -29.11 -5.44 17.81
C SER A 246 -28.75 -6.14 16.49
N GLN A 247 -27.85 -5.57 15.70
CA GLN A 247 -27.54 -6.03 14.34
C GLN A 247 -26.15 -6.65 14.22
N VAL A 248 -25.21 -6.24 15.08
CA VAL A 248 -23.79 -6.61 15.01
C VAL A 248 -23.46 -7.54 16.16
N GLU A 249 -23.38 -8.84 15.86
CA GLU A 249 -23.13 -9.87 16.88
C GLU A 249 -21.77 -9.66 17.56
N GLY A 250 -20.78 -9.16 16.80
CA GLY A 250 -19.46 -8.84 17.34
C GLY A 250 -19.47 -7.84 18.50
N LEU A 251 -20.42 -6.89 18.56
CA LEU A 251 -20.53 -5.95 19.68
C LEU A 251 -20.91 -6.67 20.96
N HIS A 252 -21.84 -7.62 20.88
CA HIS A 252 -22.28 -8.39 22.04
C HIS A 252 -21.13 -9.21 22.63
N PHE A 253 -20.40 -9.96 21.80
CA PHE A 253 -19.26 -10.75 22.28
C PHE A 253 -18.15 -9.88 22.85
N LEU A 254 -17.88 -8.73 22.23
CA LEU A 254 -16.89 -7.79 22.73
C LEU A 254 -17.30 -7.16 24.06
N GLU A 255 -18.57 -6.78 24.24
CA GLU A 255 -19.09 -6.31 25.52
C GLU A 255 -18.89 -7.36 26.62
N ARG A 256 -19.24 -8.62 26.33
CA ARG A 256 -19.04 -9.73 27.26
C ARG A 256 -17.56 -9.97 27.56
N LEU A 257 -16.68 -9.88 26.56
CA LEU A 257 -15.24 -9.98 26.75
C LEU A 257 -14.72 -8.89 27.70
N LEU A 258 -15.14 -7.64 27.51
CA LEU A 258 -14.72 -6.50 28.33
C LEU A 258 -15.22 -6.60 29.77
N GLU A 259 -16.50 -6.91 29.95
CA GLU A 259 -17.10 -7.05 31.30
C GLU A 259 -16.49 -8.21 32.08
N ASN A 260 -16.19 -9.34 31.43
CA ASN A 260 -15.57 -10.48 32.08
C ASN A 260 -14.06 -10.26 32.26
N GLY A 261 -13.39 -9.52 31.37
CA GLY A 261 -11.96 -9.27 31.43
C GLY A 261 -11.47 -8.45 32.62
N VAL A 262 -12.37 -7.73 33.31
CA VAL A 262 -12.03 -6.99 34.54
C VAL A 262 -12.39 -7.74 35.83
N LYS A 263 -12.97 -8.94 35.74
CA LYS A 263 -13.33 -9.72 36.93
C LYS A 263 -12.09 -10.34 37.57
N GLN A 264 -11.98 -10.21 38.88
CA GLN A 264 -10.92 -10.85 39.68
C GLN A 264 -11.28 -12.32 39.92
N ILE A 265 -11.10 -13.14 38.89
CA ILE A 265 -11.33 -14.59 38.93
C ILE A 265 -9.99 -15.28 38.64
N GLU A 266 -9.70 -16.35 39.38
CA GLU A 266 -8.54 -17.20 39.12
C GLU A 266 -8.58 -17.72 37.69
N SER A 267 -7.50 -17.48 36.92
CA SER A 267 -7.41 -17.80 35.50
C SER A 267 -8.50 -17.15 34.64
N ASN A 268 -8.46 -15.83 34.50
CA ASN A 268 -9.42 -15.10 33.67
C ASN A 268 -8.98 -15.07 32.19
N PHE A 269 -9.54 -15.93 31.34
CA PHE A 269 -9.18 -15.95 29.91
C PHE A 269 -9.55 -14.67 29.17
N CYS A 270 -10.66 -14.03 29.53
CA CYS A 270 -11.04 -12.75 28.95
C CYS A 270 -9.96 -11.71 29.22
N HIS A 271 -9.45 -11.69 30.45
CA HIS A 271 -8.37 -10.81 30.85
C HIS A 271 -7.08 -11.08 30.06
N SER A 272 -6.64 -12.34 30.02
CA SER A 272 -5.44 -12.72 29.28
C SER A 272 -5.56 -12.44 27.78
N ARG A 273 -6.74 -12.64 27.20
CA ARG A 273 -7.02 -12.28 25.80
C ARG A 273 -6.84 -10.78 25.55
N LEU A 274 -7.37 -9.93 26.42
CA LEU A 274 -7.20 -8.48 26.32
C LEU A 274 -5.74 -8.07 26.48
N LYS A 275 -4.98 -8.71 27.37
CA LYS A 275 -3.53 -8.52 27.53
C LYS A 275 -2.75 -8.86 26.26
N ILE A 276 -3.01 -10.03 25.68
CA ILE A 276 -2.35 -10.49 24.44
C ILE A 276 -2.73 -9.57 23.27
N THR A 277 -3.99 -9.13 23.21
CA THR A 277 -4.45 -8.16 22.20
C THR A 277 -3.72 -6.83 22.36
N SER A 278 -3.57 -6.33 23.59
CA SER A 278 -2.78 -5.13 23.89
C SER A 278 -1.35 -5.27 23.37
N ASN A 279 -0.65 -6.37 23.68
CA ASN A 279 0.72 -6.59 23.23
C ASN A 279 0.82 -6.71 21.70
N SER A 280 -0.14 -7.36 21.05
CA SER A 280 -0.21 -7.44 19.59
C SER A 280 -0.37 -6.06 18.94
N LEU A 281 -1.10 -5.15 19.61
CA LEU A 281 -1.20 -3.75 19.17
C LEU A 281 0.12 -3.00 19.37
N VAL A 282 0.87 -3.26 20.45
CA VAL A 282 2.21 -2.68 20.66
C VAL A 282 3.13 -3.04 19.49
N ASP A 283 3.17 -4.31 19.08
CA ASP A 283 3.99 -4.74 17.94
C ASP A 283 3.61 -4.02 16.64
N LEU A 284 2.30 -3.86 16.39
CA LEU A 284 1.79 -3.10 15.25
C LEU A 284 2.18 -1.62 15.32
N ILE A 285 2.04 -0.98 16.49
CA ILE A 285 2.37 0.43 16.71
C ILE A 285 3.88 0.67 16.49
N LEU A 286 4.74 -0.19 17.03
CA LEU A 286 6.19 -0.08 16.88
C LEU A 286 6.59 -0.18 15.41
N PHE A 287 6.02 -1.14 14.67
CA PHE A 287 6.24 -1.27 13.23
C PHE A 287 5.80 -0.01 12.47
N LEU A 288 4.61 0.52 12.77
CA LEU A 288 4.08 1.71 12.09
C LEU A 288 4.88 2.98 12.43
N LYS A 289 5.37 3.12 13.66
CA LYS A 289 6.27 4.23 14.07
C LYS A 289 7.59 4.16 13.31
N GLU A 290 8.21 2.98 13.22
CA GLU A 290 9.45 2.76 12.47
C GLU A 290 9.28 3.19 11.01
N LYS A 291 8.21 2.74 10.34
CA LYS A 291 7.96 3.07 8.92
C LYS A 291 7.67 4.53 8.66
N ARG A 292 7.19 5.27 9.66
CA ARG A 292 6.93 6.70 9.56
C ARG A 292 8.09 7.57 10.05
N ASN A 293 9.23 6.96 10.41
CA ASN A 293 10.38 7.65 11.00
C ASN A 293 9.99 8.51 12.22
N LEU A 294 9.00 8.07 12.99
CA LEU A 294 8.57 8.78 14.19
C LEU A 294 9.53 8.45 15.33
N VAL A 295 9.94 9.48 16.07
CA VAL A 295 10.76 9.30 17.28
C VAL A 295 9.98 8.41 18.26
N PRO A 296 10.60 7.39 18.87
CA PRO A 296 9.96 6.66 19.95
C PRO A 296 9.70 7.63 21.11
N GLU A 297 8.44 8.07 21.25
CA GLU A 297 7.89 8.64 22.49
C GLU A 297 8.00 7.63 23.65
N GLU A 298 7.68 8.09 24.88
CA GLU A 298 7.64 7.33 26.14
C GLU A 298 7.26 5.85 25.98
N GLN A 299 7.85 5.00 26.84
CA GLN A 299 7.69 3.55 26.85
C GLN A 299 6.22 3.16 26.62
N ILE A 300 5.97 2.47 25.51
CA ILE A 300 4.70 1.76 25.34
C ILE A 300 4.79 0.54 26.25
N ASP A 301 4.02 0.56 27.32
CA ASP A 301 4.06 -0.47 28.33
C ASP A 301 3.51 -1.79 27.79
N PHE A 302 4.40 -2.78 27.68
CA PHE A 302 3.99 -4.16 27.49
C PHE A 302 3.23 -4.64 28.71
N VAL A 303 2.22 -5.45 28.46
CA VAL A 303 1.43 -6.04 29.52
C VAL A 303 1.96 -7.45 29.82
N ASP A 304 2.53 -7.59 31.02
CA ASP A 304 3.00 -8.89 31.51
C ASP A 304 1.85 -9.91 31.58
N HIS A 305 2.13 -11.10 31.05
CA HIS A 305 1.21 -12.24 30.99
C HIS A 305 1.94 -13.54 31.35
N GLU A 306 2.36 -13.68 32.61
CA GLU A 306 3.07 -14.87 33.11
C GLU A 306 2.25 -16.17 33.01
N GLU A 307 0.92 -16.07 32.97
CA GLU A 307 0.04 -17.23 33.13
C GLU A 307 -0.03 -18.17 31.91
N LEU A 308 0.45 -17.72 30.75
CA LEU A 308 0.32 -18.47 29.50
C LEU A 308 1.56 -18.28 28.60
N ASP A 309 2.60 -19.13 28.78
CA ASP A 309 3.79 -19.17 27.91
C ASP A 309 3.43 -19.73 26.52
N PHE A 310 2.86 -18.89 25.67
CA PHE A 310 2.44 -19.23 24.30
C PHE A 310 3.57 -19.12 23.27
N THR A 311 4.72 -18.59 23.68
CA THR A 311 5.81 -18.20 22.78
C THR A 311 6.55 -19.41 22.17
N LYS A 312 6.38 -20.61 22.73
CA LYS A 312 7.34 -21.68 22.48
C LYS A 312 7.13 -22.60 21.29
N ASN A 313 5.96 -22.78 20.66
CA ASN A 313 5.89 -23.70 19.49
C ASN A 313 4.61 -23.75 18.63
N GLU A 314 3.48 -23.11 19.00
CA GLU A 314 2.18 -23.45 18.36
C GLU A 314 1.64 -22.47 17.31
N PHE A 315 2.26 -21.30 17.14
CA PHE A 315 1.80 -20.30 16.18
C PHE A 315 2.48 -20.38 14.80
N GLY A 316 3.41 -21.33 14.62
CA GLY A 316 4.15 -21.56 13.38
C GLY A 316 4.97 -20.34 13.01
N GLU A 317 6.24 -20.29 13.45
CA GLU A 317 7.27 -19.32 13.09
C GLU A 317 6.79 -18.05 12.37
N ILE A 318 5.94 -17.25 13.02
CA ILE A 318 6.04 -15.82 12.83
C ILE A 318 7.23 -15.52 13.75
N PRO A 319 8.40 -15.11 13.22
CA PRO A 319 9.50 -14.71 14.05
C PRO A 319 9.09 -13.40 14.73
N ILE A 320 8.28 -13.52 15.78
CA ILE A 320 8.22 -12.55 16.86
C ILE A 320 9.58 -12.72 17.52
N LYS A 321 10.60 -12.12 16.91
CA LYS A 321 11.87 -11.92 17.60
C LYS A 321 11.46 -11.28 18.92
N ASN A 322 11.89 -11.89 20.02
CA ASN A 322 11.93 -11.27 21.32
C ASN A 322 12.82 -9.99 21.24
N SER A 323 12.38 -8.95 20.54
CA SER A 323 12.62 -7.57 20.92
C SER A 323 11.42 -7.27 21.80
N VAL A 324 11.50 -7.46 23.11
CA VAL A 324 12.29 -6.62 23.99
C VAL A 324 12.66 -7.43 25.24
N MET A 325 13.94 -7.82 25.36
CA MET A 325 14.62 -7.73 26.66
C MET A 325 15.27 -6.35 26.69
N ARG A 326 14.57 -5.36 27.24
CA ARG A 326 15.13 -4.10 27.79
C ARG A 326 14.21 -3.61 28.89
#